data_AF-A0A194XSK7-F1
#
_entry.id   AF-A0A194XSK7-F1
#
_cell.length_a   1.000
_cell.length_b   1.000
_cell.length_c   1.000
_cell.angle_alpha   90.00
_cell.angle_beta   90.00
_cell.angle_gamma   90.00
#
_symmetry.space_group_name_H-M   'P 1'
#
loop_
_entity.id
_entity.type
_entity.pdbx_description
1 polymer ?
#
loop_
_entity_poly.entity_id
_entity_poly.type
_entity_poly.pdbx_seq_one_letter_code
_entity_poly.pdbx_strand_id
1 'polypeptide(L)'
;MSDDEADADLLDFLRQHFNKASIAPKIPETQVLEGAEYVYNNSIDVALDYQSTKQAAAMIYEQMQKKEYSTKTWSSHELHPKAKDESTVAFIFTMDLLNFSFWSELDDEERFAVEYKGKKWTGYWSLVAALQRALDEDIPITCSDFWQNEDECTEEVLKHVFRSATEEQIPLFQERMYCLREAGQILYEKYQCSFTNCITAADGSAAALVNLLAEDFPCFNDVVRFENRKSVRLLKRAQICVADLWAAFEGEDYGRFEDIDKITMFADYRIPQILNTLGCLWYAPTLETAIQHKRIIESGHSWEIQLRGCSIWCVELIRREILRNHPDAKINAILIDFFLYDTMKERETAGQDEVPHHRTRSIWY
;
A
#
# COMPACT_ATOMS: atom_id res chain seq x y z
N MET A 1 50.99 -3.62 -49.42
CA MET A 1 49.96 -4.67 -49.31
C MET A 1 49.68 -4.79 -47.82
N SER A 2 49.06 -3.74 -47.27
CA SER A 2 47.64 -3.60 -46.88
C SER A 2 47.37 -4.27 -45.53
N ASP A 3 47.80 -3.58 -44.47
CA ASP A 3 47.47 -3.84 -43.05
C ASP A 3 46.03 -3.41 -42.72
N ASP A 4 45.07 -3.77 -43.55
CA ASP A 4 43.67 -3.30 -43.47
C ASP A 4 42.67 -4.47 -43.41
N GLU A 5 43.03 -5.59 -42.78
CA GLU A 5 42.05 -6.61 -42.41
C GLU A 5 41.70 -6.44 -40.94
N ALA A 6 40.52 -5.84 -40.70
CA ALA A 6 39.94 -5.73 -39.37
C ALA A 6 39.77 -7.14 -38.79
N ASP A 7 40.36 -7.35 -37.62
CA ASP A 7 40.31 -8.61 -36.87
C ASP A 7 38.85 -9.03 -36.65
N ALA A 8 38.45 -10.10 -37.35
CA ALA A 8 37.09 -10.60 -37.35
C ALA A 8 36.66 -11.09 -35.97
N ASP A 9 37.61 -11.60 -35.17
CA ASP A 9 37.35 -12.06 -33.80
C ASP A 9 37.16 -10.87 -32.86
N LEU A 10 37.91 -9.78 -33.07
CA LEU A 10 37.70 -8.52 -32.34
C LEU A 10 36.35 -7.88 -32.70
N LEU A 11 35.96 -7.91 -33.98
CA LEU A 11 34.66 -7.42 -34.44
C LEU A 11 33.50 -8.25 -33.89
N ASP A 12 33.64 -9.57 -33.82
CA ASP A 12 32.61 -10.43 -33.23
C ASP A 12 32.55 -10.31 -31.70
N PHE A 13 33.70 -10.11 -31.03
CA PHE A 13 33.73 -9.79 -29.60
C PHE A 13 33.07 -8.43 -29.31
N LEU A 14 33.38 -7.39 -30.09
CA LEU A 14 32.75 -6.07 -29.97
C LEU A 14 31.26 -6.15 -30.31
N ARG A 15 30.85 -6.92 -31.33
CA ARG A 15 29.43 -7.17 -31.63
C ARG A 15 28.73 -7.89 -30.49
N GLN A 16 29.35 -8.88 -29.84
CA GLN A 16 28.76 -9.53 -28.67
C GLN A 16 28.71 -8.61 -27.44
N HIS A 17 29.70 -7.73 -27.28
CA HIS A 17 29.76 -6.76 -26.19
C HIS A 17 28.73 -5.62 -26.38
N PHE A 18 28.54 -5.14 -27.61
CA PHE A 18 27.54 -4.12 -27.96
C PHE A 18 26.14 -4.70 -28.21
N ASN A 19 25.97 -5.97 -28.58
CA ASN A 19 24.66 -6.64 -28.63
C ASN A 19 24.10 -6.98 -27.24
N LYS A 20 24.89 -6.88 -26.17
CA LYS A 20 24.35 -6.80 -24.80
C LYS A 20 23.63 -5.46 -24.53
N ALA A 21 23.75 -4.48 -25.43
CA ALA A 21 23.08 -3.18 -25.33
C ALA A 21 21.71 -3.11 -26.07
N SER A 22 21.12 -4.26 -26.46
CA SER A 22 19.70 -4.32 -26.85
C SER A 22 18.95 -5.44 -26.14
N ILE A 23 19.23 -5.64 -24.85
CA ILE A 23 18.25 -6.29 -23.99
C ILE A 23 17.13 -5.26 -23.86
N ALA A 24 15.94 -5.55 -24.40
CA ALA A 24 14.76 -4.73 -24.13
C ALA A 24 14.73 -4.38 -22.63
N PRO A 25 14.41 -3.13 -22.24
CA PRO A 25 14.41 -2.74 -20.84
C PRO A 25 13.68 -3.82 -20.05
N LYS A 26 14.34 -4.35 -19.02
CA LYS A 26 13.80 -5.46 -18.24
C LYS A 26 12.42 -5.04 -17.77
N ILE A 27 11.40 -5.81 -18.13
CA ILE A 27 10.02 -5.56 -17.72
C ILE A 27 10.03 -5.33 -16.19
N PRO A 28 9.60 -4.16 -15.70
CA PRO A 28 9.67 -3.85 -14.28
C PRO A 28 8.89 -4.86 -13.44
N GLU A 29 9.45 -5.32 -12.34
CA GLU A 29 8.82 -6.27 -11.42
C GLU A 29 8.98 -5.77 -9.99
N THR A 30 7.92 -5.88 -9.18
CA THR A 30 7.94 -5.45 -7.77
C THR A 30 8.68 -6.46 -6.88
N GLN A 31 8.72 -7.73 -7.30
CA GLN A 31 9.20 -8.90 -6.53
C GLN A 31 8.44 -9.16 -5.22
N VAL A 32 7.32 -8.47 -4.99
CA VAL A 32 6.48 -8.66 -3.79
C VAL A 32 5.88 -10.06 -3.78
N LEU A 33 5.32 -10.50 -4.91
CA LEU A 33 4.64 -11.78 -4.99
C LEU A 33 5.59 -12.98 -4.80
N GLU A 34 6.80 -12.89 -5.35
CA GLU A 34 7.86 -13.89 -5.13
C GLU A 34 8.29 -13.94 -3.66
N GLY A 35 8.37 -12.77 -3.00
CA GLY A 35 8.62 -12.67 -1.57
C GLY A 35 7.50 -13.31 -0.73
N ALA A 36 6.25 -13.02 -1.06
CA ALA A 36 5.08 -13.56 -0.39
C ALA A 36 4.98 -15.10 -0.52
N GLU A 37 5.23 -15.64 -1.72
CA GLU A 37 5.31 -17.09 -1.95
C GLU A 37 6.42 -17.72 -1.11
N TYR A 38 7.58 -17.08 -1.03
CA TYR A 38 8.68 -17.55 -0.19
C TYR A 38 8.28 -17.57 1.30
N VAL A 39 7.63 -16.51 1.79
CA VAL A 39 7.13 -16.47 3.18
C VAL A 39 6.16 -17.62 3.40
N TYR A 40 5.13 -17.75 2.55
CA TYR A 40 4.15 -18.82 2.63
C TYR A 40 4.78 -20.22 2.72
N ASN A 41 5.74 -20.52 1.84
CA ASN A 41 6.41 -21.82 1.80
C ASN A 41 7.29 -22.12 3.03
N ASN A 42 7.62 -21.10 3.83
CA ASN A 42 8.48 -21.23 5.01
C ASN A 42 7.78 -20.77 6.30
N SER A 43 6.48 -20.50 6.26
CA SER A 43 5.67 -20.16 7.44
C SER A 43 5.38 -21.40 8.28
N ILE A 44 5.44 -21.26 9.60
CA ILE A 44 5.11 -22.31 10.58
C ILE A 44 3.98 -21.88 11.53
N ASP A 45 3.76 -20.58 11.69
CA ASP A 45 2.74 -20.00 12.56
C ASP A 45 1.48 -19.56 11.79
N VAL A 46 1.57 -19.41 10.47
CA VAL A 46 0.45 -19.04 9.60
C VAL A 46 0.34 -20.02 8.44
N ALA A 47 -0.81 -20.66 8.28
CA ALA A 47 -1.11 -21.59 7.20
C ALA A 47 -2.34 -21.14 6.40
N LEU A 48 -2.41 -21.54 5.13
CA LEU A 48 -3.59 -21.30 4.29
C LEU A 48 -4.44 -22.57 4.19
N ASP A 49 -5.76 -22.42 4.25
CA ASP A 49 -6.69 -23.49 3.88
C ASP A 49 -7.15 -23.35 2.43
N TYR A 50 -6.82 -24.34 1.60
CA TYR A 50 -7.11 -24.32 0.18
C TYR A 50 -8.61 -24.38 -0.15
N GLN A 51 -9.40 -25.14 0.64
CA GLN A 51 -10.83 -25.29 0.37
C GLN A 51 -11.59 -24.00 0.71
N SER A 52 -11.29 -23.39 1.85
CA SER A 52 -11.81 -22.09 2.26
C SER A 52 -11.39 -21.00 1.28
N THR A 53 -10.13 -21.03 0.78
CA THR A 53 -9.66 -20.07 -0.24
C THR A 53 -10.51 -20.13 -1.52
N LYS A 54 -10.89 -21.34 -1.97
CA LYS A 54 -11.79 -21.49 -3.12
C LYS A 54 -13.21 -21.00 -2.86
N GLN A 55 -13.74 -21.30 -1.67
CA GLN A 55 -15.06 -20.84 -1.27
C GLN A 55 -15.10 -19.31 -1.16
N ALA A 56 -14.04 -18.70 -0.60
CA ALA A 56 -13.87 -17.27 -0.55
C ALA A 56 -13.80 -16.65 -1.95
N ALA A 57 -13.07 -17.26 -2.89
CA ALA A 57 -13.03 -16.81 -4.28
C ALA A 57 -14.41 -16.76 -4.94
N ALA A 58 -15.22 -17.82 -4.79
CA ALA A 58 -16.58 -17.85 -5.30
C ALA A 58 -17.47 -16.79 -4.64
N MET A 59 -17.39 -16.66 -3.31
CA MET A 59 -18.16 -15.68 -2.55
C MET A 59 -17.81 -14.23 -2.90
N ILE A 60 -16.51 -13.91 -2.95
CA ILE A 60 -16.00 -12.57 -3.31
C ILE A 60 -16.47 -12.21 -4.71
N TYR A 61 -16.29 -13.11 -5.68
CA TYR A 61 -16.73 -12.85 -7.05
C TYR A 61 -18.23 -12.60 -7.14
N GLU A 62 -19.06 -13.46 -6.52
CA GLU A 62 -20.52 -13.29 -6.51
C GLU A 62 -20.95 -11.95 -5.90
N GLN A 63 -20.34 -11.56 -4.76
CA GLN A 63 -20.68 -10.31 -4.08
C GLN A 63 -20.20 -9.08 -4.85
N MET A 64 -19.01 -9.11 -5.45
CA MET A 64 -18.52 -8.03 -6.29
C MET A 64 -19.41 -7.81 -7.52
N GLN A 65 -19.92 -8.88 -8.14
CA GLN A 65 -20.89 -8.77 -9.23
C GLN A 65 -22.22 -8.15 -8.75
N LYS A 66 -22.74 -8.59 -7.60
CA LYS A 66 -23.99 -8.04 -7.02
C LYS A 66 -23.88 -6.56 -6.65
N LYS A 67 -22.72 -6.11 -6.17
CA LYS A 67 -22.46 -4.72 -5.78
C LYS A 67 -21.97 -3.85 -6.94
N GLU A 68 -21.77 -4.40 -8.14
CA GLU A 68 -21.09 -3.73 -9.27
C GLU A 68 -19.76 -3.07 -8.84
N TYR A 69 -18.98 -3.79 -8.01
CA TYR A 69 -17.82 -3.25 -7.33
C TYR A 69 -16.72 -2.86 -8.33
N SER A 70 -16.22 -1.63 -8.23
CA SER A 70 -15.22 -1.07 -9.15
C SER A 70 -14.38 0.02 -8.49
N THR A 71 -13.39 0.54 -9.22
CA THR A 71 -12.56 1.69 -8.81
C THR A 71 -13.38 2.93 -8.43
N LYS A 72 -14.60 3.05 -8.96
CA LYS A 72 -15.51 4.16 -8.66
C LYS A 72 -15.85 4.27 -7.19
N THR A 73 -15.78 3.18 -6.43
CA THR A 73 -15.96 3.20 -4.97
C THR A 73 -14.96 4.12 -4.28
N TRP A 74 -13.71 4.17 -4.74
CA TRP A 74 -12.72 5.11 -4.20
C TRP A 74 -13.14 6.56 -4.47
N SER A 75 -13.53 6.84 -5.72
CA SER A 75 -13.94 8.19 -6.14
C SER A 75 -15.27 8.65 -5.56
N SER A 76 -16.09 7.78 -4.98
CA SER A 76 -17.40 8.13 -4.44
C SER A 76 -17.35 8.67 -3.02
N HIS A 77 -16.26 8.43 -2.27
CA HIS A 77 -16.17 8.85 -0.88
C HIS A 77 -16.09 10.38 -0.72
N GLU A 78 -16.82 10.94 0.25
CA GLU A 78 -16.99 12.39 0.41
C GLU A 78 -15.70 13.18 0.70
N LEU A 79 -14.70 12.53 1.29
CA LEU A 79 -13.43 13.16 1.66
C LEU A 79 -12.34 13.05 0.58
N HIS A 80 -12.50 12.20 -0.44
CA HIS A 80 -11.49 12.08 -1.49
C HIS A 80 -11.60 13.23 -2.51
N PRO A 81 -10.46 13.76 -3.01
CA PRO A 81 -10.45 14.80 -4.03
C PRO A 81 -11.21 14.37 -5.30
N LYS A 82 -11.84 15.34 -5.97
CA LYS A 82 -12.67 15.12 -7.18
C LYS A 82 -12.15 15.80 -8.44
N ALA A 83 -11.14 16.65 -8.32
CA ALA A 83 -10.67 17.51 -9.41
C ALA A 83 -9.99 16.73 -10.54
N LYS A 84 -9.32 15.62 -10.21
CA LYS A 84 -8.53 14.80 -11.15
C LYS A 84 -7.45 15.62 -11.89
N ASP A 85 -6.73 16.43 -11.13
CA ASP A 85 -5.60 17.25 -11.60
C ASP A 85 -4.36 17.02 -10.71
N GLU A 86 -3.31 17.83 -10.88
CA GLU A 86 -2.09 17.74 -10.08
C GLU A 86 -2.33 17.90 -8.58
N SER A 87 -3.37 18.64 -8.16
CA SER A 87 -3.74 18.76 -6.75
C SER A 87 -4.27 17.45 -6.18
N THR A 88 -4.97 16.66 -7.01
CA THR A 88 -5.43 15.31 -6.66
C THR A 88 -4.24 14.37 -6.48
N VAL A 89 -3.25 14.46 -7.35
CA VAL A 89 -1.99 13.69 -7.24
C VAL A 89 -1.24 14.06 -5.96
N ALA A 90 -1.07 15.35 -5.67
CA ALA A 90 -0.39 15.83 -4.46
C ALA A 90 -1.11 15.36 -3.18
N PHE A 91 -2.44 15.41 -3.18
CA PHE A 91 -3.24 14.91 -2.06
C PHE A 91 -3.04 13.41 -1.83
N ILE A 92 -3.13 12.59 -2.88
CA ILE A 92 -2.94 11.13 -2.81
C ILE A 92 -1.54 10.80 -2.28
N PHE A 93 -0.51 11.44 -2.85
CA PHE A 93 0.86 11.21 -2.40
C PHE A 93 1.06 11.55 -0.91
N THR A 94 0.53 12.70 -0.47
CA THR A 94 0.58 13.12 0.94
C THR A 94 -0.16 12.15 1.86
N MET A 95 -1.34 11.71 1.42
CA MET A 95 -2.15 10.76 2.14
C MET A 95 -1.42 9.43 2.32
N ASP A 96 -0.85 8.86 1.25
CA ASP A 96 -0.17 7.55 1.28
C ASP A 96 1.20 7.56 1.92
N LEU A 97 1.83 8.74 1.96
CA LEU A 97 3.01 8.98 2.78
C LEU A 97 2.68 8.81 4.28
N LEU A 98 1.47 9.14 4.70
CA LEU A 98 1.03 9.19 6.10
C LEU A 98 0.03 8.08 6.48
N ASN A 99 -0.34 7.23 5.52
CA ASN A 99 -1.34 6.18 5.63
C ASN A 99 -0.79 4.99 6.45
N PHE A 100 -0.57 5.20 7.75
CA PHE A 100 -0.13 4.13 8.63
C PHE A 100 -0.58 4.20 10.11
N SER A 101 -0.76 3.04 10.76
CA SER A 101 -0.94 2.82 12.19
C SER A 101 -2.15 3.53 12.82
N PHE A 102 -3.36 3.26 12.33
CA PHE A 102 -4.60 3.89 12.83
C PHE A 102 -5.38 3.11 13.89
N TRP A 103 -4.93 1.92 14.29
CA TRP A 103 -5.57 1.18 15.37
C TRP A 103 -5.27 1.83 16.74
N SER A 104 -6.19 1.67 17.69
CA SER A 104 -6.07 2.19 19.06
C SER A 104 -6.26 1.06 20.08
N GLU A 105 -5.68 1.25 21.27
CA GLU A 105 -5.97 0.42 22.44
C GLU A 105 -7.22 0.88 23.19
N LEU A 106 -7.62 2.14 22.97
CA LEU A 106 -8.78 2.78 23.57
C LEU A 106 -10.06 2.45 22.77
N ASP A 107 -11.19 2.64 23.44
CA ASP A 107 -12.51 2.44 22.86
C ASP A 107 -12.88 3.59 21.89
N ASP A 108 -13.99 3.45 21.16
CA ASP A 108 -14.37 4.34 20.06
C ASP A 108 -14.66 5.80 20.47
N GLU A 109 -15.03 6.02 21.73
CA GLU A 109 -15.24 7.34 22.30
C GLU A 109 -13.93 8.10 22.54
N GLU A 110 -12.87 7.39 22.96
CA GLU A 110 -11.62 7.97 23.45
C GLU A 110 -10.51 7.96 22.40
N ARG A 111 -10.57 7.03 21.44
CA ARG A 111 -9.55 6.89 20.40
C ARG A 111 -9.37 8.14 19.53
N PHE A 112 -8.19 8.24 18.91
CA PHE A 112 -7.85 9.34 18.00
C PHE A 112 -8.95 9.52 16.96
N ALA A 113 -9.46 10.74 16.88
CA ALA A 113 -10.53 11.09 15.98
C ALA A 113 -10.41 12.53 15.52
N VAL A 114 -10.92 12.82 14.34
CA VAL A 114 -10.90 14.15 13.76
C VAL A 114 -12.33 14.59 13.49
N GLU A 115 -12.75 15.70 14.11
CA GLU A 115 -14.01 16.33 13.76
C GLU A 115 -13.83 17.22 12.53
N TYR A 116 -14.62 16.96 11.49
CA TYR A 116 -14.61 17.69 10.25
C TYR A 116 -15.98 17.60 9.57
N LYS A 117 -16.49 18.73 9.07
CA LYS A 117 -17.83 18.88 8.47
C LYS A 117 -18.97 18.34 9.36
N GLY A 118 -18.86 18.56 10.68
CA GLY A 118 -19.88 18.15 11.65
C GLY A 118 -19.95 16.65 11.92
N LYS A 119 -18.93 15.88 11.52
CA LYS A 119 -18.81 14.44 11.73
C LYS A 119 -17.49 14.09 12.38
N LYS A 120 -17.51 13.13 13.31
CA LYS A 120 -16.31 12.53 13.93
C LYS A 120 -15.79 11.40 13.04
N TRP A 121 -14.55 11.51 12.60
CA TRP A 121 -13.87 10.54 11.74
C TRP A 121 -12.80 9.78 12.53
N THR A 122 -12.74 8.45 12.35
CA THR A 122 -11.78 7.56 13.02
C THR A 122 -11.05 6.68 11.99
N GLY A 123 -9.98 6.00 12.42
CA GLY A 123 -9.22 5.11 11.54
C GLY A 123 -8.55 5.89 10.39
N TYR A 124 -8.44 5.25 9.23
CA TYR A 124 -7.93 5.89 8.00
C TYR A 124 -8.65 7.22 7.68
N TRP A 125 -9.97 7.27 7.83
CA TRP A 125 -10.74 8.48 7.51
C TRP A 125 -10.40 9.69 8.38
N SER A 126 -9.88 9.48 9.59
CA SER A 126 -9.39 10.59 10.43
C SER A 126 -8.20 11.32 9.80
N LEU A 127 -7.31 10.61 9.11
CA LEU A 127 -6.20 11.22 8.38
C LEU A 127 -6.73 12.06 7.20
N VAL A 128 -7.60 11.48 6.38
CA VAL A 128 -8.16 12.17 5.21
C VAL A 128 -8.92 13.43 5.65
N ALA A 129 -9.67 13.34 6.75
CA ALA A 129 -10.35 14.48 7.36
C ALA A 129 -9.36 15.55 7.87
N ALA A 130 -8.24 15.16 8.48
CA ALA A 130 -7.22 16.11 8.94
C ALA A 130 -6.57 16.86 7.77
N LEU A 131 -6.25 16.16 6.68
CA LEU A 131 -5.65 16.76 5.49
C LEU A 131 -6.62 17.73 4.80
N GLN A 132 -7.89 17.34 4.63
CA GLN A 132 -8.92 18.21 4.07
C GLN A 132 -9.16 19.44 4.95
N ARG A 133 -9.24 19.26 6.28
CA ARG A 133 -9.39 20.35 7.23
C ARG A 133 -8.23 21.33 7.18
N ALA A 134 -6.99 20.85 7.03
CA ALA A 134 -5.82 21.71 6.90
C ALA A 134 -5.88 22.57 5.63
N LEU A 135 -6.30 21.98 4.50
CA LEU A 135 -6.49 22.74 3.25
C LEU A 135 -7.60 23.79 3.37
N ASP A 136 -8.72 23.47 4.03
CA ASP A 136 -9.80 24.43 4.32
C ASP A 136 -9.37 25.54 5.30
N GLU A 137 -8.31 25.32 6.09
CA GLU A 137 -7.69 26.28 7.00
C GLU A 137 -6.51 27.04 6.36
N ASP A 138 -6.40 27.00 5.04
CA ASP A 138 -5.34 27.64 4.23
C ASP A 138 -3.91 27.13 4.57
N ILE A 139 -3.79 25.93 5.15
CA ILE A 139 -2.50 25.27 5.38
C ILE A 139 -2.18 24.40 4.15
N PRO A 140 -1.10 24.66 3.39
CA PRO A 140 -0.74 23.91 2.19
C PRO A 140 -0.10 22.55 2.52
N ILE A 141 -0.80 21.71 3.28
CA ILE A 141 -0.31 20.43 3.82
C ILE A 141 0.05 19.42 2.73
N THR A 142 -0.40 19.61 1.49
CA THR A 142 -0.07 18.74 0.35
C THR A 142 1.12 19.25 -0.48
N CYS A 143 1.76 20.33 -0.06
CA CYS A 143 2.85 20.97 -0.78
C CYS A 143 4.22 20.57 -0.24
N SER A 144 5.12 20.11 -1.13
CA SER A 144 6.49 19.73 -0.79
C SER A 144 7.36 20.91 -0.36
N ASP A 145 7.11 22.12 -0.87
CA ASP A 145 7.80 23.34 -0.44
C ASP A 145 7.44 23.70 1.01
N PHE A 146 6.16 23.55 1.37
CA PHE A 146 5.70 23.73 2.76
C PHE A 146 6.40 22.73 3.68
N TRP A 147 6.48 21.45 3.31
CA TRP A 147 7.18 20.45 4.11
C TRP A 147 8.66 20.69 4.29
N GLN A 148 9.32 21.53 3.51
CA GLN A 148 10.74 21.83 3.68
C GLN A 148 10.98 23.09 4.49
N ASN A 149 10.00 24.00 4.53
CA ASN A 149 10.11 25.24 5.27
C ASN A 149 9.98 24.97 6.79
N GLU A 150 11.07 25.10 7.54
CA GLU A 150 11.08 24.90 9.00
C GLU A 150 10.33 26.01 9.75
N ASP A 151 10.23 27.20 9.16
CA ASP A 151 9.52 28.34 9.75
C ASP A 151 8.00 28.27 9.53
N GLU A 152 7.56 27.70 8.41
CA GLU A 152 6.12 27.55 8.08
C GLU A 152 5.54 26.21 8.57
N CYS A 153 6.25 25.09 8.35
CA CYS A 153 5.79 23.75 8.73
C CYS A 153 6.31 23.33 10.11
N THR A 154 6.18 24.20 11.10
CA THR A 154 6.65 23.90 12.47
C THR A 154 5.93 22.69 13.09
N GLU A 155 6.54 22.10 14.13
CA GLU A 155 5.91 21.02 14.90
C GLU A 155 4.52 21.43 15.43
N GLU A 156 4.37 22.68 15.88
CA GLU A 156 3.10 23.21 16.39
C GLU A 156 2.03 23.33 15.30
N VAL A 157 2.42 23.71 14.07
CA VAL A 157 1.50 23.72 12.92
C VAL A 157 1.07 22.30 12.57
N LEU A 158 1.98 21.31 12.57
CA LEU A 158 1.61 19.92 12.32
C LEU A 158 0.76 19.32 13.45
N LYS A 159 1.02 19.67 14.72
CA LYS A 159 0.14 19.30 15.84
C LYS A 159 -1.25 19.90 15.65
N HIS A 160 -1.34 21.14 15.17
CA HIS A 160 -2.62 21.77 14.84
C HIS A 160 -3.33 21.05 13.69
N VAL A 161 -2.62 20.67 12.61
CA VAL A 161 -3.19 19.89 11.49
C VAL A 161 -3.79 18.58 12.00
N PHE A 162 -3.00 17.78 12.74
CA PHE A 162 -3.39 16.47 13.24
C PHE A 162 -4.08 16.50 14.61
N ARG A 163 -4.58 17.65 15.06
CA ARG A 163 -5.25 17.78 16.36
C ARG A 163 -6.47 16.87 16.44
N SER A 164 -6.55 16.13 17.54
CA SER A 164 -7.63 15.18 17.83
C SER A 164 -8.85 15.90 18.41
N ALA A 165 -10.02 15.30 18.23
CA ALA A 165 -11.25 15.62 18.95
C ALA A 165 -11.34 14.88 20.31
N THR A 166 -10.34 14.05 20.63
CA THR A 166 -10.21 13.31 21.89
C THR A 166 -8.82 13.57 22.50
N GLU A 167 -8.55 12.98 23.68
CA GLU A 167 -7.23 13.07 24.33
C GLU A 167 -6.15 12.23 23.64
N GLU A 168 -6.52 11.16 22.91
CA GLU A 168 -5.55 10.38 22.15
C GLU A 168 -5.05 11.20 20.96
N GLN A 169 -3.73 11.37 20.89
CA GLN A 169 -3.04 12.04 19.78
C GLN A 169 -2.88 11.10 18.58
N ILE A 170 -2.59 11.66 17.40
CA ILE A 170 -2.30 10.83 16.23
C ILE A 170 -1.12 9.89 16.56
N PRO A 171 -1.27 8.56 16.40
CA PRO A 171 -0.18 7.64 16.68
C PRO A 171 1.00 7.93 15.77
N LEU A 172 2.25 7.75 16.21
CA LEU A 172 3.45 7.95 15.38
C LEU A 172 3.52 9.34 14.70
N PHE A 173 3.26 10.39 15.49
CA PHE A 173 3.30 11.78 15.01
C PHE A 173 4.69 12.19 14.50
N GLN A 174 5.76 11.84 15.22
CA GLN A 174 7.13 12.21 14.84
C GLN A 174 7.53 11.54 13.52
N GLU A 175 7.18 10.27 13.34
CA GLU A 175 7.43 9.53 12.11
C GLU A 175 6.69 10.13 10.91
N ARG A 176 5.47 10.64 11.10
CA ARG A 176 4.74 11.38 10.05
C ARG A 176 5.44 12.65 9.64
N MET A 177 5.91 13.43 10.62
CA MET A 177 6.69 14.62 10.35
C MET A 177 7.97 14.26 9.59
N TYR A 178 8.70 13.22 10.01
CA TYR A 178 9.90 12.75 9.30
C TYR A 178 9.60 12.30 7.87
N CYS A 179 8.50 11.58 7.63
CA CYS A 179 8.11 11.18 6.27
C CYS A 179 7.86 12.41 5.37
N LEU A 180 7.18 13.45 5.88
CA LEU A 180 6.96 14.70 5.12
C LEU A 180 8.27 15.41 4.80
N ARG A 181 9.17 15.55 5.79
CA ARG A 181 10.48 16.19 5.60
C ARG A 181 11.33 15.43 4.58
N GLU A 182 11.42 14.10 4.73
CA GLU A 182 12.15 13.21 3.82
C GLU A 182 11.61 13.32 2.39
N ALA A 183 10.30 13.18 2.21
CA ALA A 183 9.68 13.25 0.90
C ALA A 183 9.83 14.64 0.25
N GLY A 184 9.72 15.72 1.04
CA GLY A 184 9.94 17.08 0.57
C GLY A 184 11.34 17.27 -0.02
N GLN A 185 12.37 16.83 0.71
CA GLN A 185 13.76 16.90 0.24
C GLN A 185 13.97 16.10 -1.05
N ILE A 186 13.44 14.87 -1.12
CA ILE A 186 13.58 14.02 -2.32
C ILE A 186 12.88 14.64 -3.52
N LEU A 187 11.67 15.19 -3.33
CA LEU A 187 10.93 15.85 -4.40
C LEU A 187 11.70 17.07 -4.92
N TYR A 188 12.32 17.85 -4.04
CA TYR A 188 13.18 18.97 -4.44
C TYR A 188 14.39 18.51 -5.25
N GLU A 189 15.14 17.52 -4.74
CA GLU A 189 16.41 17.08 -5.32
C GLU A 189 16.24 16.31 -6.64
N LYS A 190 15.20 15.49 -6.77
CA LYS A 190 15.03 14.57 -7.91
C LYS A 190 13.88 14.91 -8.84
N TYR A 191 12.85 15.60 -8.34
CA TYR A 191 11.55 15.70 -9.02
C TYR A 191 11.03 17.14 -9.17
N GLN A 192 11.89 18.15 -9.04
CA GLN A 192 11.52 19.57 -9.21
C GLN A 192 10.29 19.97 -8.38
N CYS A 193 10.26 19.51 -7.13
CA CYS A 193 9.17 19.71 -6.17
C CYS A 193 7.81 19.06 -6.55
N SER A 194 7.72 18.32 -7.66
CA SER A 194 6.45 17.74 -8.14
C SER A 194 6.46 16.22 -8.20
N PHE A 195 5.51 15.57 -7.51
CA PHE A 195 5.34 14.12 -7.59
C PHE A 195 4.89 13.63 -8.98
N THR A 196 4.28 14.49 -9.80
CA THR A 196 3.92 14.13 -11.19
C THR A 196 5.16 13.79 -12.03
N ASN A 197 6.33 14.36 -11.72
CA ASN A 197 7.60 14.01 -12.35
C ASN A 197 8.07 12.59 -11.96
N CYS A 198 7.77 12.13 -10.75
CA CYS A 198 8.02 10.75 -10.33
C CYS A 198 7.11 9.76 -11.07
N ILE A 199 5.81 10.09 -11.21
CA ILE A 199 4.88 9.32 -12.03
C ILE A 199 5.35 9.25 -13.49
N THR A 200 5.78 10.39 -14.05
CA THR A 200 6.30 10.46 -15.42
C THR A 200 7.55 9.60 -15.60
N ALA A 201 8.45 9.57 -14.60
CA ALA A 201 9.65 8.74 -14.63
C ALA A 201 9.35 7.22 -14.63
N ALA A 202 8.16 6.81 -14.19
CA ALA A 202 7.72 5.42 -14.23
C ALA A 202 7.24 4.96 -15.63
N ASP A 203 7.10 5.88 -16.59
CA ASP A 203 6.78 5.62 -17.99
C ASP A 203 5.55 4.69 -18.17
N GLY A 204 4.48 4.96 -17.41
CA GLY A 204 3.23 4.19 -17.48
C GLY A 204 3.30 2.78 -16.87
N SER A 205 4.37 2.41 -16.15
CA SER A 205 4.44 1.14 -15.42
C SER A 205 4.16 1.30 -13.92
N ALA A 206 3.16 0.59 -13.44
CA ALA A 206 2.81 0.47 -12.02
C ALA A 206 3.98 -0.13 -11.23
N ALA A 207 4.60 -1.20 -11.75
CA ALA A 207 5.73 -1.84 -11.10
C ALA A 207 6.98 -0.93 -11.08
N ALA A 208 7.21 -0.13 -12.12
CA ALA A 208 8.28 0.87 -12.12
C ALA A 208 8.03 1.94 -11.06
N LEU A 209 6.80 2.46 -10.94
CA LEU A 209 6.47 3.49 -9.94
C LEU A 209 6.65 2.95 -8.51
N VAL A 210 6.22 1.72 -8.22
CA VAL A 210 6.48 1.06 -6.93
C VAL A 210 7.98 0.97 -6.63
N ASN A 211 8.78 0.63 -7.64
CA ASN A 211 10.23 0.53 -7.48
C ASN A 211 10.87 1.90 -7.25
N LEU A 212 10.48 2.93 -7.99
CA LEU A 212 10.95 4.31 -7.78
C LEU A 212 10.60 4.81 -6.38
N LEU A 213 9.36 4.58 -5.93
CA LEU A 213 8.94 4.92 -4.57
C LEU A 213 9.82 4.23 -3.52
N ALA A 214 10.05 2.92 -3.65
CA ALA A 214 10.87 2.17 -2.70
C ALA A 214 12.37 2.52 -2.75
N GLU A 215 12.89 2.91 -3.91
CA GLU A 215 14.31 3.26 -4.09
C GLU A 215 14.61 4.68 -3.60
N ASP A 216 13.75 5.64 -3.94
CA ASP A 216 14.01 7.04 -3.69
C ASP A 216 13.51 7.52 -2.34
N PHE A 217 12.42 6.94 -1.83
CA PHE A 217 11.76 7.34 -0.60
C PHE A 217 11.87 6.23 0.46
N PRO A 218 12.84 6.31 1.39
CA PRO A 218 13.08 5.28 2.40
C PRO A 218 11.83 4.86 3.20
N CYS A 219 10.92 5.78 3.50
CA CYS A 219 9.67 5.48 4.18
C CYS A 219 8.69 4.57 3.39
N PHE A 220 8.92 4.34 2.10
CA PHE A 220 8.19 3.37 1.27
C PHE A 220 8.95 2.04 1.07
N ASN A 221 10.21 1.94 1.51
CA ASN A 221 11.08 0.77 1.31
C ASN A 221 10.84 -0.36 2.33
N ASP A 222 9.62 -0.88 2.34
CA ASP A 222 9.17 -1.95 3.22
C ASP A 222 9.75 -3.32 2.80
N VAL A 223 10.96 -3.59 3.29
CA VAL A 223 11.74 -4.80 3.03
C VAL A 223 12.18 -5.43 4.34
N VAL A 224 11.92 -6.73 4.48
CA VAL A 224 12.22 -7.50 5.69
C VAL A 224 13.14 -8.68 5.37
N ARG A 225 13.83 -9.18 6.41
CA ARG A 225 14.53 -10.46 6.36
C ARG A 225 13.61 -11.54 6.92
N PHE A 226 13.49 -12.66 6.22
CA PHE A 226 12.70 -13.80 6.67
C PHE A 226 13.43 -15.12 6.42
N GLU A 227 13.61 -15.91 7.48
CA GLU A 227 14.36 -17.16 7.44
C GLU A 227 15.75 -16.97 6.77
N ASN A 228 16.04 -17.78 5.74
CA ASN A 228 17.28 -17.74 4.98
C ASN A 228 17.31 -16.67 3.87
N ARG A 229 16.21 -15.94 3.63
CA ARG A 229 16.13 -14.92 2.58
C ARG A 229 16.39 -13.54 3.18
N LYS A 230 17.46 -12.91 2.69
CA LYS A 230 17.92 -11.59 3.19
C LYS A 230 16.97 -10.44 2.86
N SER A 231 16.19 -10.56 1.79
CA SER A 231 15.29 -9.51 1.32
C SER A 231 13.99 -10.12 0.80
N VAL A 232 12.90 -9.81 1.52
CA VAL A 232 11.51 -10.04 1.16
C VAL A 232 10.85 -8.66 1.08
N ARG A 233 10.36 -8.29 -0.10
CA ARG A 233 9.73 -7.00 -0.36
C ARG A 233 8.23 -7.12 -0.11
N LEU A 234 7.66 -6.24 0.72
CA LEU A 234 6.21 -6.16 0.97
C LEU A 234 5.64 -4.87 0.36
N LEU A 235 6.39 -3.76 0.44
CA LEU A 235 6.13 -2.49 -0.24
C LEU A 235 4.69 -1.98 -0.12
N LYS A 236 4.03 -2.22 1.02
CA LYS A 236 2.58 -2.01 1.18
C LYS A 236 2.15 -0.61 0.77
N ARG A 237 2.77 0.43 1.34
CA ARG A 237 2.40 1.83 1.06
C ARG A 237 2.77 2.28 -0.36
N ALA A 238 3.87 1.77 -0.92
CA ALA A 238 4.24 2.08 -2.30
C ALA A 238 3.20 1.52 -3.28
N GLN A 239 2.73 0.30 -3.02
CA GLN A 239 1.66 -0.34 -3.79
C GLN A 239 0.31 0.39 -3.64
N ILE A 240 -0.04 0.85 -2.43
CA ILE A 240 -1.24 1.68 -2.21
C ILE A 240 -1.16 2.97 -3.02
N CYS A 241 -0.02 3.68 -3.01
CA CYS A 241 0.10 4.94 -3.74
C CYS A 241 -0.21 4.77 -5.24
N VAL A 242 0.29 3.69 -5.86
CA VAL A 242 -0.03 3.37 -7.26
C VAL A 242 -1.51 2.99 -7.44
N ALA A 243 -2.07 2.22 -6.50
CA ALA A 243 -3.47 1.81 -6.56
C ALA A 243 -4.46 2.97 -6.39
N ASP A 244 -4.16 3.92 -5.52
CA ASP A 244 -4.99 5.11 -5.27
C ASP A 244 -4.92 6.08 -6.45
N LEU A 245 -3.75 6.26 -7.08
CA LEU A 245 -3.65 6.97 -8.36
C LEU A 245 -4.50 6.29 -9.44
N TRP A 246 -4.34 4.97 -9.60
CA TRP A 246 -5.12 4.20 -10.58
C TRP A 246 -6.62 4.31 -10.35
N ALA A 247 -7.07 4.21 -9.09
CA ALA A 247 -8.48 4.27 -8.74
C ALA A 247 -9.06 5.69 -8.88
N ALA A 248 -8.33 6.71 -8.42
CA ALA A 248 -8.77 8.11 -8.48
C ALA A 248 -8.95 8.62 -9.92
N PHE A 249 -8.08 8.19 -10.82
CA PHE A 249 -8.12 8.57 -12.24
C PHE A 249 -8.79 7.51 -13.13
N GLU A 250 -9.37 6.46 -12.54
CA GLU A 250 -10.08 5.38 -13.26
C GLU A 250 -9.25 4.72 -14.38
N GLY A 251 -7.93 4.63 -14.20
CA GLY A 251 -7.01 4.06 -15.20
C GLY A 251 -6.64 5.00 -16.36
N GLU A 252 -6.97 6.28 -16.27
CA GLU A 252 -6.62 7.31 -17.26
C GLU A 252 -5.59 8.31 -16.70
N ASP A 253 -5.03 9.15 -17.57
CA ASP A 253 -4.08 10.24 -17.20
C ASP A 253 -3.00 9.79 -16.20
N TYR A 254 -2.89 10.44 -15.02
CA TYR A 254 -1.93 10.09 -13.96
C TYR A 254 -2.14 8.70 -13.33
N GLY A 255 -3.29 8.06 -13.54
CA GLY A 255 -3.58 6.69 -13.12
C GLY A 255 -3.46 5.66 -14.24
N ARG A 256 -2.99 6.04 -15.44
CA ARG A 256 -2.81 5.10 -16.55
C ARG A 256 -1.56 4.25 -16.34
N PHE A 257 -1.77 2.98 -16.02
CA PHE A 257 -0.72 1.98 -15.90
C PHE A 257 -0.97 0.78 -16.82
N GLU A 258 0.06 0.37 -17.57
CA GLU A 258 -0.04 -0.75 -18.53
C GLU A 258 0.03 -2.13 -17.86
N ASP A 259 0.62 -2.19 -16.66
CA ASP A 259 0.86 -3.42 -15.90
C ASP A 259 0.30 -3.36 -14.47
N ILE A 260 -0.84 -2.68 -14.28
CA ILE A 260 -1.51 -2.52 -12.97
C ILE A 260 -1.76 -3.85 -12.24
N ASP A 261 -1.94 -4.94 -12.99
CA ASP A 261 -2.16 -6.29 -12.44
C ASP A 261 -0.95 -6.89 -11.73
N LYS A 262 0.22 -6.23 -11.77
CA LYS A 262 1.41 -6.60 -10.97
C LYS A 262 1.34 -6.12 -9.53
N ILE A 263 0.45 -5.17 -9.23
CA ILE A 263 0.20 -4.72 -7.87
C ILE A 263 -0.55 -5.81 -7.12
N THR A 264 -0.03 -6.20 -5.95
CA THR A 264 -0.66 -7.19 -5.09
C THR A 264 -1.67 -6.54 -4.13
N MET A 265 -2.31 -7.35 -3.29
CA MET A 265 -3.04 -6.83 -2.13
C MET A 265 -2.11 -6.11 -1.14
N PHE A 266 -2.68 -5.33 -0.23
CA PHE A 266 -1.96 -4.51 0.74
C PHE A 266 -1.96 -5.17 2.11
N ALA A 267 -0.81 -5.69 2.53
CA ALA A 267 -0.66 -6.46 3.75
C ALA A 267 -0.70 -5.60 5.03
N ASP A 268 -1.90 -5.15 5.40
CA ASP A 268 -2.20 -4.41 6.63
C ASP A 268 -2.62 -5.36 7.79
N TYR A 269 -3.32 -4.84 8.81
CA TYR A 269 -3.87 -5.63 9.91
C TYR A 269 -5.32 -6.11 9.72
N ARG A 270 -6.09 -5.50 8.82
CA ARG A 270 -7.51 -5.84 8.56
C ARG A 270 -7.65 -6.98 7.57
N ILE A 271 -6.81 -7.06 6.55
CA ILE A 271 -6.92 -8.13 5.56
C ILE A 271 -6.60 -9.51 6.17
N PRO A 272 -5.54 -9.70 6.99
CA PRO A 272 -5.34 -10.96 7.70
C PRO A 272 -6.52 -11.30 8.63
N GLN A 273 -7.15 -10.30 9.24
CA GLN A 273 -8.33 -10.47 10.11
C GLN A 273 -9.50 -11.09 9.34
N ILE A 274 -9.92 -10.47 8.22
CA ILE A 274 -11.03 -11.00 7.42
C ILE A 274 -10.69 -12.33 6.75
N LEU A 275 -9.45 -12.54 6.27
CA LEU A 275 -9.05 -13.82 5.70
C LEU A 275 -9.09 -14.96 6.73
N ASN A 276 -8.76 -14.68 7.99
CA ASN A 276 -8.95 -15.65 9.08
C ASN A 276 -10.43 -15.89 9.36
N THR A 277 -11.27 -14.85 9.39
CA THR A 277 -12.73 -15.01 9.56
C THR A 277 -13.37 -15.81 8.42
N LEU A 278 -12.84 -15.70 7.20
CA LEU A 278 -13.26 -16.51 6.04
C LEU A 278 -12.68 -17.93 6.06
N GLY A 279 -11.92 -18.31 7.10
CA GLY A 279 -11.27 -19.61 7.24
C GLY A 279 -10.11 -19.83 6.28
N CYS A 280 -9.65 -18.79 5.57
CA CYS A 280 -8.57 -18.88 4.59
C CYS A 280 -7.19 -18.90 5.26
N LEU A 281 -7.03 -18.21 6.40
CA LEU A 281 -5.80 -18.22 7.20
C LEU A 281 -6.02 -18.91 8.55
N TRP A 282 -5.07 -19.75 8.93
CA TRP A 282 -5.01 -20.42 10.23
C TRP A 282 -3.75 -20.02 10.98
N TYR A 283 -3.88 -19.80 12.29
CA TYR A 283 -2.78 -19.41 13.14
C TYR A 283 -2.39 -20.55 14.08
N ALA A 284 -1.09 -20.70 14.34
CA ALA A 284 -0.63 -21.60 15.39
C ALA A 284 -1.13 -21.11 16.76
N PRO A 285 -1.33 -22.02 17.75
CA PRO A 285 -1.96 -21.67 19.03
C PRO A 285 -1.30 -20.50 19.77
N THR A 286 0.01 -20.34 19.66
CA THR A 286 0.78 -19.25 20.28
C THR A 286 0.44 -17.89 19.66
N LEU A 287 0.43 -17.81 18.33
CA LEU A 287 0.06 -16.61 17.59
C LEU A 287 -1.42 -16.27 17.79
N GLU A 288 -2.30 -17.27 17.69
CA GLU A 288 -3.73 -17.11 17.94
C GLU A 288 -3.98 -16.55 19.35
N THR A 289 -3.35 -17.14 20.37
CA THR A 289 -3.45 -16.64 21.75
C THR A 289 -2.95 -15.20 21.88
N ALA A 290 -1.85 -14.84 21.20
CA ALA A 290 -1.33 -13.48 21.24
C ALA A 290 -2.31 -12.46 20.63
N ILE A 291 -2.90 -12.79 19.48
CA ILE A 291 -3.91 -11.97 18.80
C ILE A 291 -5.18 -11.84 19.64
N GLN A 292 -5.70 -12.94 20.18
CA GLN A 292 -6.90 -12.97 21.03
C GLN A 292 -6.73 -12.10 22.29
N HIS A 293 -5.55 -12.13 22.90
CA HIS A 293 -5.22 -11.30 24.06
C HIS A 293 -4.74 -9.88 23.67
N LYS A 294 -4.87 -9.50 22.39
CA LYS A 294 -4.50 -8.18 21.87
C LYS A 294 -3.05 -7.78 22.23
N ARG A 295 -2.14 -8.76 22.30
CA ARG A 295 -0.73 -8.52 22.61
C ARG A 295 -0.06 -7.79 21.44
N ILE A 296 0.82 -6.86 21.78
CA ILE A 296 1.64 -6.17 20.78
C ILE A 296 2.61 -7.18 20.16
N ILE A 297 2.63 -7.24 18.83
CA ILE A 297 3.63 -7.95 18.04
C ILE A 297 4.62 -6.89 17.53
N GLU A 298 5.88 -7.04 17.93
CA GLU A 298 6.95 -6.12 17.53
C GLU A 298 7.12 -6.07 16.01
N SER A 299 7.48 -4.90 15.49
CA SER A 299 7.73 -4.79 14.06
C SER A 299 9.01 -5.53 13.67
N GLY A 300 8.98 -6.27 12.56
CA GLY A 300 10.00 -7.21 12.12
C GLY A 300 9.91 -8.60 12.76
N HIS A 301 8.95 -8.84 13.66
CA HIS A 301 8.77 -10.15 14.27
C HIS A 301 8.33 -11.19 13.22
N SER A 302 8.78 -12.44 13.37
CA SER A 302 8.45 -13.51 12.41
C SER A 302 6.93 -13.66 12.19
N TRP A 303 6.13 -13.58 13.25
CA TRP A 303 4.66 -13.59 13.16
C TRP A 303 4.10 -12.46 12.29
N GLU A 304 4.63 -11.24 12.41
CA GLU A 304 4.22 -10.12 11.57
C GLU A 304 4.46 -10.45 10.09
N ILE A 305 5.68 -10.90 9.79
CA ILE A 305 6.09 -11.19 8.41
C ILE A 305 5.24 -12.32 7.83
N GLN A 306 4.98 -13.39 8.60
CA GLN A 306 4.13 -14.51 8.18
C GLN A 306 2.69 -14.06 7.94
N LEU A 307 2.10 -13.26 8.83
CA LEU A 307 0.74 -12.71 8.64
C LEU A 307 0.64 -11.91 7.34
N ARG A 308 1.63 -11.04 7.08
CA ARG A 308 1.66 -10.17 5.89
C ARG A 308 1.89 -10.98 4.61
N GLY A 309 2.95 -11.80 4.56
CA GLY A 309 3.31 -12.59 3.38
C GLY A 309 2.27 -13.65 3.02
N CYS A 310 1.72 -14.38 4.01
CA CYS A 310 0.67 -15.35 3.77
C CYS A 310 -0.63 -14.69 3.28
N SER A 311 -0.96 -13.48 3.74
CA SER A 311 -2.13 -12.73 3.25
C SER A 311 -1.98 -12.33 1.78
N ILE A 312 -0.80 -11.84 1.38
CA ILE A 312 -0.50 -11.51 -0.02
C ILE A 312 -0.69 -12.74 -0.90
N TRP A 313 -0.10 -13.86 -0.48
CA TRP A 313 -0.19 -15.11 -1.23
C TRP A 313 -1.62 -15.65 -1.28
N CYS A 314 -2.37 -15.56 -0.18
CA CYS A 314 -3.75 -16.00 -0.11
C CYS A 314 -4.64 -15.24 -1.12
N VAL A 315 -4.54 -13.90 -1.16
CA VAL A 315 -5.33 -13.11 -2.11
C VAL A 315 -4.91 -13.39 -3.56
N GLU A 316 -3.62 -13.64 -3.83
CA GLU A 316 -3.20 -14.08 -5.16
C GLU A 316 -3.85 -15.42 -5.54
N LEU A 317 -3.92 -16.39 -4.63
CA LEU A 317 -4.61 -17.66 -4.87
C LEU A 317 -6.11 -17.47 -5.12
N ILE A 318 -6.76 -16.57 -4.36
CA ILE A 318 -8.16 -16.16 -4.59
C ILE A 318 -8.32 -15.59 -6.00
N ARG A 319 -7.48 -14.62 -6.40
CA ARG A 319 -7.49 -14.00 -7.73
C ARG A 319 -7.35 -15.04 -8.84
N ARG A 320 -6.36 -15.93 -8.72
CA ARG A 320 -6.12 -17.02 -9.69
C ARG A 320 -7.30 -17.98 -9.77
N GLU A 321 -7.97 -18.27 -8.66
CA GLU A 321 -9.15 -19.12 -8.65
C GLU A 321 -10.35 -18.44 -9.34
N ILE A 322 -10.58 -17.15 -9.07
CA ILE A 322 -11.63 -16.37 -9.75
C ILE A 322 -11.40 -16.38 -11.26
N LEU A 323 -10.18 -16.02 -11.71
CA LEU A 323 -9.86 -15.98 -13.15
C LEU A 323 -9.91 -17.35 -13.82
N ARG A 324 -9.62 -18.43 -13.09
CA ARG A 324 -9.77 -19.80 -13.62
C ARG A 324 -11.23 -20.15 -13.90
N ASN A 325 -12.13 -19.74 -13.02
CA ASN A 325 -13.57 -20.02 -13.14
C ASN A 325 -14.30 -18.98 -14.01
N HIS A 326 -13.75 -17.77 -14.12
CA HIS A 326 -14.30 -16.63 -14.85
C HIS A 326 -13.20 -15.91 -15.65
N PRO A 327 -12.75 -16.46 -16.79
CA PRO A 327 -11.63 -15.89 -17.55
C PRO A 327 -11.84 -14.45 -18.06
N ASP A 328 -13.09 -14.06 -18.28
CA ASP A 328 -13.46 -12.71 -18.76
C ASP A 328 -13.65 -11.70 -17.62
N ALA A 329 -13.47 -12.12 -16.36
CA ALA A 329 -13.61 -11.22 -15.21
C ALA A 329 -12.52 -10.15 -15.21
N LYS A 330 -12.94 -8.89 -15.19
CA LYS A 330 -12.03 -7.73 -15.03
C LYS A 330 -11.74 -7.51 -13.55
N ILE A 331 -10.88 -8.35 -12.98
CA ILE A 331 -10.52 -8.34 -11.56
C ILE A 331 -9.02 -8.41 -11.35
N ASN A 332 -8.52 -7.65 -10.38
CA ASN A 332 -7.12 -7.68 -9.95
C ASN A 332 -7.02 -7.75 -8.42
N ALA A 333 -5.80 -7.86 -7.89
CA ALA A 333 -5.60 -8.00 -6.45
C ALA A 333 -6.01 -6.73 -5.67
N ILE A 334 -5.89 -5.54 -6.29
CA ILE A 334 -6.33 -4.26 -5.71
C ILE A 334 -7.83 -4.27 -5.44
N LEU A 335 -8.65 -4.67 -6.43
CA LEU A 335 -10.10 -4.69 -6.27
C LEU A 335 -10.56 -5.72 -5.23
N ILE A 336 -9.86 -6.86 -5.13
CA ILE A 336 -10.14 -7.85 -4.08
C ILE A 336 -9.78 -7.28 -2.71
N ASP A 337 -8.65 -6.59 -2.60
CA ASP A 337 -8.20 -5.93 -1.36
C ASP A 337 -9.23 -4.89 -0.88
N PHE A 338 -9.59 -3.94 -1.74
CA PHE A 338 -10.60 -2.92 -1.42
C PHE A 338 -11.93 -3.54 -0.98
N PHE A 339 -12.39 -4.58 -1.70
CA PHE A 339 -13.61 -5.29 -1.33
C PHE A 339 -13.51 -5.96 0.05
N LEU A 340 -12.38 -6.61 0.35
CA LEU A 340 -12.14 -7.26 1.64
C LEU A 340 -12.06 -6.24 2.78
N TYR A 341 -11.40 -5.11 2.56
CA TYR A 341 -11.31 -4.01 3.53
C TYR A 341 -12.70 -3.44 3.84
N ASP A 342 -13.47 -3.08 2.81
CA ASP A 342 -14.83 -2.56 2.95
C ASP A 342 -15.74 -3.55 3.67
N THR A 343 -15.66 -4.84 3.31
CA THR A 343 -16.43 -5.91 3.96
C THR A 343 -16.08 -6.03 5.45
N MET A 344 -14.79 -5.88 5.81
CA MET A 344 -14.36 -5.90 7.21
C MET A 344 -14.90 -4.68 7.98
N LYS A 345 -14.92 -3.50 7.35
CA LYS A 345 -15.50 -2.28 7.94
C LYS A 345 -17.02 -2.35 8.10
N GLU A 346 -17.73 -2.91 7.13
CA GLU A 346 -19.17 -3.21 7.23
C GLU A 346 -19.46 -4.14 8.41
N ARG A 347 -18.65 -5.20 8.58
CA ARG A 347 -18.77 -6.15 9.71
C ARG A 347 -18.47 -5.51 11.06
N GLU A 348 -17.41 -4.70 11.15
CA GLU A 348 -17.08 -3.96 12.38
C GLU A 348 -18.25 -3.05 12.80
N THR A 349 -18.82 -2.32 11.83
CA THR A 349 -19.99 -1.44 12.10
C THR A 349 -21.23 -2.23 12.55
N ALA A 350 -21.35 -3.49 12.10
CA ALA A 350 -22.41 -4.40 12.49
C ALA A 350 -22.13 -5.17 13.81
N GLY A 351 -20.96 -4.97 14.44
CA GLY A 351 -20.53 -5.71 15.63
C GLY A 351 -20.26 -7.20 15.36
N GLN A 352 -19.83 -7.53 14.13
CA GLN A 352 -19.56 -8.88 13.64
C GLN A 352 -18.06 -9.16 13.44
N ASP A 353 -17.19 -8.40 14.11
CA ASP A 353 -15.74 -8.57 14.11
C ASP A 353 -15.30 -9.55 15.21
N GLU A 354 -15.67 -10.83 15.04
CA GLU A 354 -15.49 -11.88 16.06
C GLU A 354 -14.02 -12.15 16.45
N VAL A 355 -13.08 -11.93 15.53
CA VAL A 355 -11.65 -12.18 15.76
C VAL A 355 -10.90 -10.84 15.79
N PRO A 356 -10.12 -10.53 16.84
CA PRO A 356 -9.34 -9.30 16.85
C PRO A 356 -8.24 -9.32 15.78
N HIS A 357 -7.86 -8.15 15.28
CA HIS A 357 -6.70 -8.02 14.41
C HIS A 357 -5.40 -8.08 15.22
N HIS A 358 -4.30 -8.45 14.56
CA HIS A 358 -2.97 -8.34 15.17
C HIS A 358 -2.60 -6.87 15.44
N ARG A 359 -1.81 -6.62 16.48
CA ARG A 359 -1.42 -5.27 16.90
C ARG A 359 0.08 -5.07 16.72
N THR A 360 0.46 -4.55 15.56
CA THR A 360 1.82 -4.09 15.27
C THR A 360 1.80 -2.59 15.03
N ARG A 361 2.71 -1.87 15.67
CA ARG A 361 2.86 -0.41 15.54
C ARG A 361 4.11 -0.12 14.73
N SER A 362 3.96 0.37 13.51
CA SER A 362 5.08 0.80 12.66
C SER A 362 4.59 1.66 11.50
N ILE A 363 5.53 2.24 10.73
CA ILE A 363 5.23 3.01 9.53
C ILE A 363 4.79 2.15 8.33
N TRP A 364 4.81 0.82 8.46
CA TRP A 364 4.54 -0.14 7.38
C TRP A 364 3.06 -0.57 7.26
N TYR A 365 2.24 -0.22 8.27
CA TYR A 365 0.87 -0.70 8.43
C TYR A 365 -0.17 0.32 8.11
#